data_AF-X1IJM8-F1
#
_entry.id   AF-X1IJM8-F1
#
_cell.length_a   1.000
_cell.length_b   1.000
_cell.length_c   1.000
_cell.angle_alpha   90.00
_cell.angle_beta   90.00
_cell.angle_gamma   90.00
#
_symmetry.space_group_name_H-M   'P 1'
#
loop_
_entity.id
_entity.type
_entity.pdbx_description
1 polymer ?
#
loop_
_entity_poly.entity_id
_entity_poly.type
_entity_poly.pdbx_seq_one_letter_code
_entity_poly.pdbx_strand_id
1 'polypeptide(L)'
;MNSMVAQVYSLPDLITENFQEFDDIIRNTLSHDLCLSMKRLFLTGCGDSYHAALNAEFAFESIAGVPVEPLTAHQFSRYGVAYMPQTGPGTNVVVGISVSGEVARTV
;
A
#
# COMPACT_ATOMS: atom_id res chain seq x y z
N MET A 1 -27.75 -16.08 -9.97
CA MET A 1 -26.55 -15.26 -10.26
C MET A 1 -25.34 -16.05 -9.79
N ASN A 2 -24.23 -16.12 -10.55
CA ASN A 2 -23.04 -16.85 -10.09
C ASN A 2 -22.27 -16.02 -9.03
N SER A 3 -21.38 -16.67 -8.30
CA SER A 3 -20.63 -16.03 -7.20
C SER A 3 -19.80 -14.84 -7.65
N MET A 4 -19.15 -14.92 -8.82
CA MET A 4 -18.34 -13.84 -9.37
C MET A 4 -19.17 -12.57 -9.64
N VAL A 5 -20.33 -12.71 -10.28
CA VAL A 5 -21.20 -11.59 -10.59
C VAL A 5 -21.79 -10.98 -9.30
N ALA A 6 -22.14 -11.82 -8.33
CA ALA A 6 -22.60 -11.35 -7.02
C ALA A 6 -21.52 -10.52 -6.30
N GLN A 7 -20.26 -10.95 -6.32
CA GLN A 7 -19.14 -10.22 -5.74
C GLN A 7 -18.90 -8.86 -6.41
N VAL A 8 -19.01 -8.78 -7.74
CA VAL A 8 -18.85 -7.50 -8.46
C VAL A 8 -19.93 -6.50 -8.02
N TYR A 9 -21.18 -6.95 -7.88
CA TYR A 9 -22.27 -6.07 -7.45
C TYR A 9 -22.18 -5.64 -5.98
N SER A 10 -21.49 -6.40 -5.13
CA SER A 10 -21.32 -6.02 -3.72
C SER A 10 -20.18 -5.03 -3.46
N LEU A 11 -19.34 -4.71 -4.47
CA LEU A 11 -18.18 -3.83 -4.29
C LEU A 11 -18.52 -2.40 -3.82
N PRO A 12 -19.57 -1.73 -4.33
CA PRO A 12 -19.93 -0.39 -3.86
C PRO A 12 -20.29 -0.38 -2.38
N ASP A 13 -21.11 -1.35 -1.94
CA ASP A 13 -21.52 -1.50 -0.54
C ASP A 13 -20.29 -1.76 0.33
N LEU A 14 -19.42 -2.70 -0.08
CA LEU A 14 -18.17 -2.99 0.62
C LEU A 14 -17.32 -1.73 0.85
N ILE A 15 -17.18 -0.86 -0.16
CA ILE A 15 -16.43 0.39 -0.01
C ILE A 15 -17.12 1.31 0.99
N THR A 16 -18.42 1.55 0.85
CA THR A 16 -19.14 2.51 1.70
C THR A 16 -19.26 2.06 3.15
N GLU A 17 -19.43 0.77 3.40
CA GLU A 17 -19.56 0.19 4.74
C GLU A 17 -18.23 0.21 5.51
N ASN A 18 -17.10 0.03 4.81
CA ASN A 18 -15.79 -0.10 5.46
C ASN A 18 -14.97 1.21 5.45
N PHE A 19 -15.37 2.22 4.68
CA PHE A 19 -14.58 3.44 4.50
C PHE A 19 -14.23 4.14 5.83
N GLN A 20 -15.23 4.35 6.69
CA GLN A 20 -15.04 5.07 7.94
C GLN A 20 -14.10 4.32 8.89
N GLU A 21 -14.26 3.01 9.01
CA GLU A 21 -13.39 2.17 9.84
C GLU A 21 -11.94 2.24 9.37
N PHE A 22 -11.70 2.15 8.06
CA PHE A 22 -10.35 2.26 7.51
C PHE A 22 -9.75 3.67 7.68
N ASP A 23 -10.51 4.74 7.48
CA ASP A 23 -10.03 6.11 7.71
C ASP A 23 -9.61 6.30 9.18
N ASP A 24 -10.42 5.79 10.12
CA ASP A 24 -10.11 5.87 11.56
C ASP A 24 -8.85 5.06 11.91
N ILE A 25 -8.71 3.83 11.40
CA ILE A 25 -7.51 3.01 11.62
C ILE A 25 -6.26 3.73 11.08
N ILE A 26 -6.33 4.27 9.87
CA ILE A 26 -5.20 4.95 9.22
C ILE A 26 -4.78 6.18 10.05
N ARG A 27 -5.73 7.02 10.47
CA ARG A 27 -5.45 8.22 11.29
C ARG A 27 -4.85 7.89 12.65
N ASN A 28 -5.24 6.76 13.25
CA ASN A 28 -4.72 6.33 14.54
C ASN A 28 -3.37 5.60 14.43
N THR A 29 -3.08 4.98 13.29
CA THR A 29 -1.86 4.20 13.07
C THR A 29 -0.72 5.07 12.56
N LEU A 30 -0.99 5.99 11.64
CA LEU A 30 0.02 6.85 11.03
C LEU A 30 0.19 8.14 11.83
N SER A 31 1.35 8.31 12.45
CA SER A 31 1.65 9.54 13.18
C SER A 31 1.88 10.72 12.23
N HIS A 32 1.57 11.93 12.71
CA HIS A 32 1.81 13.15 11.96
C HIS A 32 3.29 13.31 11.57
N ASP A 33 4.20 12.96 12.49
CA ASP A 33 5.64 13.01 12.26
C ASP A 33 6.07 12.06 11.12
N LEU A 34 5.51 10.85 11.06
CA LEU A 34 5.77 9.91 9.97
C LEU A 34 5.32 10.50 8.63
N CYS A 35 4.09 11.01 8.57
CA CYS A 35 3.54 11.59 7.35
C CYS A 35 4.36 12.79 6.84
N LEU A 36 4.86 13.66 7.73
CA LEU A 36 5.64 14.84 7.35
C LEU A 36 7.11 14.55 7.03
N SER A 37 7.68 13.50 7.63
CA SER A 37 9.08 13.12 7.42
C SER A 37 9.29 12.24 6.18
N MET A 38 8.23 11.60 5.68
CA MET A 38 8.30 10.75 4.50
C MET A 38 8.81 11.52 3.28
N LYS A 39 9.81 10.95 2.60
CA LYS A 39 10.39 11.46 1.34
C LYS A 39 10.28 10.47 0.19
N ARG A 40 9.97 9.20 0.49
CA ARG A 40 9.78 8.15 -0.53
C ARG A 40 8.89 7.06 0.04
N LEU A 41 7.96 6.58 -0.78
CA LEU A 41 7.03 5.51 -0.43
C LEU A 41 7.30 4.29 -1.33
N PHE A 42 7.38 3.11 -0.73
CA PHE A 42 7.49 1.84 -1.44
C PHE A 42 6.22 1.02 -1.17
N LEU A 43 5.53 0.63 -2.22
CA LEU A 43 4.32 -0.20 -2.12
C LEU A 43 4.67 -1.60 -2.60
N THR A 44 4.40 -2.63 -1.79
CA THR A 44 4.87 -3.99 -2.09
C THR A 44 3.82 -5.05 -1.85
N GLY A 45 3.69 -6.01 -2.76
CA GLY A 45 2.70 -7.08 -2.67
C GLY A 45 2.87 -8.18 -3.73
N CYS A 46 1.98 -9.17 -3.71
CA CYS A 46 1.96 -10.28 -4.67
C CYS A 46 0.65 -10.31 -5.45
N GLY A 47 0.71 -10.55 -6.77
CA GLY A 47 -0.49 -10.72 -7.60
C GLY A 47 -1.40 -9.48 -7.57
N ASP A 48 -2.66 -9.64 -7.18
CA ASP A 48 -3.62 -8.54 -7.10
C ASP A 48 -3.16 -7.44 -6.13
N SER A 49 -2.46 -7.80 -5.05
CA SER A 49 -1.91 -6.82 -4.10
C SER A 49 -0.82 -5.95 -4.73
N TYR A 50 -0.05 -6.48 -5.68
CA TYR A 50 0.87 -5.67 -6.47
C TYR A 50 0.13 -4.76 -7.47
N HIS A 51 -0.97 -5.23 -8.06
CA HIS A 51 -1.79 -4.37 -8.91
C HIS A 51 -2.49 -3.26 -8.12
N ALA A 52 -2.85 -3.50 -6.86
CA ALA A 52 -3.32 -2.46 -5.95
C ALA A 52 -2.23 -1.39 -5.71
N ALA A 53 -0.97 -1.80 -5.54
CA ALA A 53 0.16 -0.88 -5.44
C ALA A 53 0.32 -0.01 -6.70
N LEU A 54 0.27 -0.62 -7.90
CA LEU A 54 0.33 0.10 -9.18
C LEU A 54 -0.82 1.11 -9.32
N ASN A 55 -2.04 0.72 -8.98
CA ASN A 55 -3.21 1.60 -9.07
C ASN A 55 -3.13 2.79 -8.10
N ALA A 56 -2.42 2.64 -6.98
CA ALA A 56 -2.29 3.68 -5.96
C ALA A 56 -1.12 4.65 -6.21
N GLU A 57 -0.15 4.28 -7.08
CA GLU A 57 1.08 5.05 -7.34
C GLU A 57 0.76 6.52 -7.64
N PHE A 58 -0.01 6.78 -8.70
CA PHE A 58 -0.34 8.15 -9.10
C PHE A 58 -1.12 8.93 -8.03
N ALA A 59 -2.02 8.27 -7.29
CA ALA A 59 -2.78 8.91 -6.23
C ALA A 59 -1.84 9.41 -5.12
N PHE A 60 -0.92 8.57 -4.66
CA PHE A 60 0.07 8.97 -3.65
C PHE A 60 1.03 10.03 -4.19
N GLU A 61 1.54 9.89 -5.41
CA GLU A 61 2.47 10.89 -5.98
C GLU A 61 1.79 12.26 -6.13
N SER A 62 0.55 12.30 -6.63
CA SER A 62 -0.18 13.55 -6.85
C SER A 62 -0.65 14.23 -5.57
N ILE A 63 -0.98 13.47 -4.53
CA ILE A 63 -1.50 14.00 -3.26
C ILE A 63 -0.36 14.31 -2.28
N ALA A 64 0.59 13.39 -2.12
CA ALA A 64 1.67 13.51 -1.14
C ALA A 64 2.93 14.19 -1.71
N GLY A 65 3.08 14.28 -3.04
CA GLY A 65 4.20 14.97 -3.68
C GLY A 65 5.56 14.29 -3.47
N VAL A 66 5.58 13.02 -3.07
CA VAL A 66 6.79 12.22 -2.91
C VAL A 66 6.84 11.12 -3.97
N PRO A 67 8.03 10.68 -4.40
CA PRO A 67 8.14 9.53 -5.30
C PRO A 67 7.57 8.26 -4.64
N VAL A 68 6.78 7.53 -5.41
CA VAL A 68 6.18 6.25 -5.00
C VAL A 68 6.72 5.15 -5.89
N GLU A 69 7.13 4.02 -5.31
CA GLU A 69 7.71 2.92 -6.06
C GLU A 69 6.93 1.61 -5.77
N PRO A 70 6.01 1.22 -6.67
CA PRO A 70 5.35 -0.07 -6.58
C PRO A 70 6.30 -1.17 -7.06
N LEU A 71 6.52 -2.17 -6.20
CA LEU A 71 7.37 -3.32 -6.49
C LEU A 71 6.62 -4.60 -6.17
N THR A 72 6.89 -5.67 -6.92
CA THR A 72 6.48 -7.00 -6.44
C THR A 72 7.23 -7.31 -5.15
N ALA A 73 6.61 -8.09 -4.26
CA ALA A 73 7.23 -8.48 -2.99
C ALA A 73 8.59 -9.16 -3.17
N HIS A 74 8.74 -9.94 -4.25
CA HIS A 74 10.02 -10.54 -4.60
C HIS A 74 11.07 -9.51 -5.05
N GLN A 75 10.69 -8.53 -5.88
CA GLN A 75 11.62 -7.48 -6.30
C GLN A 75 12.07 -6.63 -5.11
N PHE A 76 11.12 -6.22 -4.26
CA PHE A 76 11.43 -5.42 -3.08
C PHE A 76 12.37 -6.17 -2.13
N SER A 77 12.01 -7.38 -1.71
CA SER A 77 12.79 -8.16 -0.75
C SER A 77 14.17 -8.57 -1.27
N ARG A 78 14.30 -8.89 -2.56
CA ARG A 78 15.56 -9.41 -3.11
C ARG A 78 16.49 -8.33 -3.65
N TYR A 79 15.93 -7.23 -4.17
CA TYR A 79 16.68 -6.23 -4.94
C TYR A 79 16.38 -4.78 -4.55
N GLY A 80 15.25 -4.49 -3.89
CA GLY A 80 14.89 -3.12 -3.50
C GLY A 80 15.48 -2.71 -2.16
N VAL A 81 15.18 -3.49 -1.10
CA VAL A 81 15.42 -3.09 0.30
C VAL A 81 16.88 -2.78 0.60
N ALA A 82 17.82 -3.54 0.04
CA ALA A 82 19.25 -3.35 0.28
C ALA A 82 19.82 -2.09 -0.39
N TYR A 83 19.09 -1.49 -1.33
CA TYR A 83 19.56 -0.37 -2.16
C TYR A 83 18.63 0.85 -2.08
N MET A 84 17.81 0.94 -1.02
CA MET A 84 16.94 2.10 -0.81
C MET A 84 17.78 3.38 -0.70
N PRO A 85 17.37 4.49 -1.35
CA PRO A 85 18.11 5.74 -1.29
C PRO A 85 18.24 6.25 0.14
N GLN A 86 19.42 6.76 0.51
CA GLN A 86 19.68 7.32 1.84
C GLN A 86 19.07 8.74 1.93
N THR A 87 17.77 8.83 2.18
CA THR A 87 17.01 10.11 2.24
C THR A 87 16.96 10.74 3.64
N GLY A 88 17.52 10.04 4.63
CA GLY A 88 17.53 10.39 6.05
C GLY A 88 16.96 9.27 6.93
N PRO A 89 17.05 9.39 8.27
CA PRO A 89 16.40 8.45 9.18
C PRO A 89 14.88 8.56 9.09
N GLY A 90 14.19 7.43 8.96
CA GLY A 90 12.72 7.38 8.98
C GLY A 90 12.01 7.99 7.76
N THR A 91 12.75 8.38 6.72
CA THR A 91 12.19 9.09 5.56
C THR A 91 11.75 8.16 4.41
N ASN A 92 12.18 6.90 4.42
CA ASN A 92 11.67 5.89 3.48
C ASN A 92 10.59 5.05 4.18
N VAL A 93 9.39 5.03 3.61
CA VAL A 93 8.25 4.27 4.13
C VAL A 93 7.96 3.10 3.21
N VAL A 94 7.67 1.94 3.80
CA VAL A 94 7.32 0.72 3.05
C VAL A 94 5.94 0.25 3.51
N VAL A 95 5.04 0.00 2.58
CA VAL A 95 3.69 -0.52 2.83
C VAL A 95 3.56 -1.88 2.14
N GLY A 96 3.44 -2.93 2.95
CA GLY A 96 3.14 -4.27 2.49
C GLY A 96 1.63 -4.47 2.32
N ILE A 97 1.21 -4.98 1.16
CA ILE A 97 -0.18 -5.23 0.80
C ILE A 97 -0.38 -6.75 0.68
N SER A 98 -1.28 -7.30 1.48
CA SER A 98 -1.62 -8.72 1.45
C SER A 98 -3.07 -8.93 1.89
N VAL A 99 -3.81 -9.74 1.13
CA VAL A 99 -5.20 -10.11 1.48
C VAL A 99 -5.25 -11.06 2.67
N SER A 100 -4.34 -12.04 2.75
CA SER A 100 -4.33 -13.02 3.85
C SER A 100 -3.44 -12.63 5.03
N GLY A 101 -2.44 -11.76 4.81
CA GLY A 101 -1.44 -11.43 5.84
C GLY A 101 -0.47 -12.58 6.18
N GLU A 102 -0.47 -13.67 5.39
CA GLU A 102 0.35 -14.87 5.66
C GLU A 102 1.49 -15.06 4.66
N VAL A 103 1.53 -14.24 3.60
CA VAL A 103 2.50 -14.41 2.51
C VAL A 103 3.87 -13.97 2.98
N ALA A 104 4.75 -14.93 3.29
CA ALA A 104 6.11 -14.73 3.80
C ALA A 104 7.06 -13.88 2.93
N ARG A 105 6.66 -13.56 1.68
CA ARG A 105 7.43 -12.63 0.83
C ARG A 105 7.04 -11.18 1.06
N THR A 106 5.84 -10.93 1.58
CA THR A 106 5.29 -9.60 1.86
C THR A 106 5.44 -9.23 3.34
N VAL A 107 5.38 -10.23 4.23
CA VAL A 107 5.46 -10.09 5.70
C VAL A 107 6.89 -10.27 6.19
#